data_AF-A0A6P0JVL2-F1
#
_entry.id   AF-A0A6P0JVL2-F1
#
_cell.length_a   1.000
_cell.length_b   1.000
_cell.length_c   1.000
_cell.angle_alpha   90.00
_cell.angle_beta   90.00
_cell.angle_gamma   90.00
#
_symmetry.space_group_name_H-M   'P 1'
#
loop_
_entity.id
_entity.type
_entity.pdbx_description
1 polymer ?
#
loop_
_entity_poly.entity_id
_entity_poly.type
_entity_poly.pdbx_seq_one_letter_code
_entity_poly.pdbx_strand_id
1 'polypeptide(L)'
;MAIKISEVGYWSGLAAFASAIAYDSVQILQIISVLRFPLDEIFIYGTSLCIVVPFLLEMLSFHYLTDKDKQFWTHASLIFAIIYAVFVTANYVVQLATVIPAELSGTSEALHILEQTPHSLFWDYDAVGYISMGLATLLAIPALRNIGFEKWVRFSLIAHALVTPLITIVYFYPTYSQKLLFLGFPWAITAPLFMVLLAILLRKRKLGSDIGH
;
A
#
# COMPACT_ATOMS: atom_id res chain seq x y z
N MET A 1 6.25 -30.00 -0.34
CA MET A 1 5.13 -29.29 0.31
C MET A 1 4.47 -28.40 -0.74
N ALA A 2 3.27 -28.73 -1.21
CA ALA A 2 2.57 -27.88 -2.17
C ALA A 2 2.09 -26.62 -1.43
N ILE A 3 2.67 -25.47 -1.74
CA ILE A 3 2.26 -24.20 -1.16
C ILE A 3 0.83 -23.91 -1.64
N LYS A 4 -0.14 -23.82 -0.72
CA LYS A 4 -1.51 -23.44 -1.06
C LYS A 4 -1.54 -21.92 -1.31
N ILE A 5 -1.77 -21.50 -2.55
CA ILE A 5 -1.80 -20.08 -2.97
C ILE A 5 -2.72 -19.22 -2.08
N SER A 6 -3.83 -19.80 -1.62
CA SER A 6 -4.77 -19.15 -0.70
C SER A 6 -4.18 -18.84 0.68
N GLU A 7 -3.30 -19.71 1.19
CA GLU A 7 -2.65 -19.49 2.49
C GLU A 7 -1.58 -18.42 2.40
N VAL A 8 -0.80 -18.41 1.31
CA VAL A 8 0.14 -17.33 1.01
C VAL A 8 -0.62 -16.00 0.99
N GLY A 9 -1.69 -15.92 0.20
CA GLY A 9 -2.47 -14.69 0.08
C GLY A 9 -3.08 -14.23 1.41
N TYR A 10 -3.60 -15.15 2.22
CA TYR A 10 -4.14 -14.82 3.54
C TYR A 10 -3.08 -14.25 4.50
N TRP A 11 -1.93 -14.92 4.63
CA TRP A 11 -0.88 -14.47 5.53
C TRP A 11 -0.19 -13.20 5.04
N SER A 12 0.00 -13.07 3.73
CA SER A 12 0.51 -11.86 3.10
C SER A 12 -0.44 -10.68 3.30
N GLY A 13 -1.75 -10.83 3.08
CA GLY A 13 -2.69 -9.75 3.35
C GLY A 13 -2.80 -9.38 4.83
N LEU A 14 -2.69 -10.33 5.75
CA LEU A 14 -2.65 -10.04 7.19
C LEU A 14 -1.36 -9.29 7.60
N ALA A 15 -0.23 -9.65 7.00
CA ALA A 15 1.03 -8.94 7.22
C ALA A 15 0.97 -7.52 6.63
N ALA A 16 0.43 -7.33 5.42
CA ALA A 16 0.20 -6.02 4.82
C ALA A 16 -0.69 -5.14 5.71
N PHE A 17 -1.81 -5.70 6.19
CA PHE A 17 -2.71 -5.04 7.15
C PHE A 17 -1.98 -4.60 8.41
N ALA A 18 -1.22 -5.50 9.06
CA ALA A 18 -0.51 -5.19 10.29
C ALA A 18 0.55 -4.10 10.07
N SER A 19 1.28 -4.15 8.95
CA SER A 19 2.25 -3.13 8.57
C SER A 19 1.60 -1.78 8.27
N ALA A 20 0.43 -1.75 7.62
CA ALA A 20 -0.32 -0.53 7.38
C ALA A 20 -0.80 0.12 8.68
N ILE A 21 -1.31 -0.66 9.64
CA ILE A 21 -1.67 -0.15 10.98
C ILE A 21 -0.44 0.39 11.73
N ALA A 22 0.71 -0.27 11.61
CA ALA A 22 1.95 0.21 12.21
C ALA A 22 2.39 1.54 11.57
N TYR A 23 2.34 1.65 10.25
CA TYR A 23 2.60 2.87 9.51
C TYR A 23 1.67 4.02 9.95
N ASP A 24 0.36 3.78 10.00
CA ASP A 24 -0.62 4.79 10.42
C ASP A 24 -0.37 5.25 11.86
N SER A 25 0.02 4.32 12.74
CA SER A 25 0.38 4.64 14.13
C SER A 25 1.61 5.55 14.18
N VAL A 26 2.66 5.25 13.41
CA VAL A 26 3.86 6.09 13.31
C VAL A 26 3.51 7.47 12.74
N GLN A 27 2.71 7.52 11.66
CA GLN A 27 2.28 8.77 11.04
C GLN A 27 1.51 9.66 12.02
N ILE A 28 0.61 9.09 12.83
CA ILE A 28 -0.10 9.84 13.87
C ILE A 28 0.87 10.39 14.91
N LEU A 29 1.79 9.55 15.41
CA LEU A 29 2.80 9.95 16.40
C LEU A 29 3.73 11.06 15.88
N GLN A 30 4.04 11.05 14.58
CA GLN A 30 4.80 12.11 13.91
C GLN A 30 3.99 13.42 13.85
N ILE A 31 2.72 13.37 13.45
CA ILE A 31 1.84 14.56 13.35
C ILE A 31 1.68 15.25 14.72
N ILE A 32 1.55 14.46 15.80
CA ILE A 32 1.45 15.01 17.18
C ILE A 32 2.81 15.31 17.81
N SER A 33 3.90 15.25 17.04
CA SER A 33 5.28 15.58 17.44
C SER A 33 5.85 14.74 18.59
N VAL A 34 5.32 13.52 18.80
CA VAL A 34 5.83 12.55 19.77
C VAL A 34 7.05 11.83 19.22
N LEU A 35 7.01 11.39 17.95
CA LEU A 35 8.18 10.95 17.22
C LEU A 35 8.84 12.14 16.51
N ARG A 36 10.17 12.13 16.47
CA ARG A 36 10.99 13.19 15.87
C ARG A 36 12.20 12.57 15.17
N PHE A 37 12.83 13.36 14.31
CA PHE A 37 14.02 12.97 13.57
C PHE A 37 15.11 12.41 14.50
N PRO A 38 15.77 11.29 14.15
CA PRO A 38 15.59 10.50 12.92
C PRO A 38 14.55 9.37 13.05
N LEU A 39 13.97 9.15 14.24
CA LEU A 39 13.16 7.96 14.51
C LEU A 39 11.79 7.98 13.83
N ASP A 40 11.18 9.16 13.68
CA ASP A 40 9.94 9.31 12.90
C ASP A 40 10.15 8.85 11.45
N GLU A 41 11.20 9.32 10.80
CA GLU A 41 11.54 8.97 9.43
C GLU A 41 11.94 7.50 9.28
N ILE A 42 12.80 6.99 10.19
CA ILE A 42 13.20 5.58 10.16
C ILE A 42 11.97 4.67 10.29
N PHE A 43 11.07 4.98 11.24
CA PHE A 43 9.90 4.14 11.45
C PHE A 43 8.85 4.30 10.35
N ILE A 44 8.64 5.50 9.80
CA ILE A 44 7.60 5.70 8.77
C ILE A 44 7.99 5.00 7.47
N TYR A 45 9.24 5.18 7.02
CA TYR A 45 9.76 4.50 5.84
C TYR A 45 9.90 2.99 6.06
N GLY A 46 10.37 2.58 7.24
CA GLY A 46 10.54 1.17 7.58
C GLY A 46 9.22 0.39 7.66
N THR A 47 8.21 0.95 8.33
CA THR A 47 6.87 0.32 8.42
C THR A 47 6.17 0.30 7.06
N SER A 48 6.34 1.33 6.24
CA SER A 48 5.78 1.37 4.88
C SER A 48 6.43 0.34 3.94
N LEU A 49 7.76 0.15 4.01
CA LEU A 49 8.46 -0.92 3.28
C LEU A 49 7.92 -2.31 3.63
N CYS A 50 7.55 -2.54 4.89
CA CYS A 50 6.96 -3.82 5.31
C CYS A 50 5.60 -4.11 4.66
N ILE A 51 4.91 -3.12 4.09
CA ILE A 51 3.64 -3.32 3.35
C ILE A 51 3.91 -3.92 1.96
N VAL A 52 5.04 -3.57 1.34
CA VAL A 52 5.27 -3.76 -0.11
C VAL A 52 5.18 -5.22 -0.55
N VAL A 53 6.04 -6.08 0.01
CA VAL A 53 6.10 -7.50 -0.39
C VAL A 53 4.82 -8.24 -0.01
N PRO A 54 4.28 -8.08 1.22
CA PRO A 54 3.00 -8.70 1.58
C PRO A 54 1.83 -8.28 0.68
N PHE A 55 1.70 -6.99 0.35
CA PHE A 55 0.66 -6.52 -0.57
C PHE A 55 0.83 -7.12 -1.98
N LEU A 56 2.06 -7.16 -2.52
CA LEU A 56 2.32 -7.81 -3.81
C LEU A 56 1.89 -9.28 -3.84
N LEU A 57 2.26 -10.04 -2.80
CA LEU A 57 1.93 -11.46 -2.71
C LEU A 57 0.43 -11.69 -2.52
N GLU A 58 -0.26 -10.82 -1.78
CA GLU A 58 -1.72 -10.84 -1.67
C GLU A 58 -2.39 -10.67 -3.05
N MET A 59 -1.97 -9.65 -3.81
CA MET A 59 -2.51 -9.38 -5.15
C MET A 59 -2.17 -10.49 -6.15
N LEU A 60 -0.97 -11.07 -6.05
CA LEU A 60 -0.56 -12.22 -6.85
C LEU A 60 -1.45 -13.44 -6.57
N SER A 61 -1.67 -13.76 -5.29
CA SER A 61 -2.58 -14.83 -4.89
C SER A 61 -4.01 -14.57 -5.35
N PHE A 62 -4.48 -13.32 -5.28
CA PHE A 62 -5.79 -12.94 -5.79
C PHE A 62 -5.92 -13.19 -7.31
N HIS A 63 -4.90 -12.85 -8.09
CA HIS A 63 -4.88 -13.14 -9.53
C HIS A 63 -4.97 -14.63 -9.82
N TYR A 64 -4.14 -15.46 -9.18
CA TYR A 64 -4.14 -16.91 -9.39
C TYR A 64 -5.44 -17.59 -8.96
N LEU A 65 -6.15 -17.04 -7.97
CA LEU A 65 -7.42 -17.56 -7.46
C LEU A 65 -8.66 -16.91 -8.10
N THR A 66 -8.48 -16.16 -9.20
CA THR A 66 -9.58 -15.54 -9.95
C THR A 66 -9.94 -16.37 -11.17
N ASP A 67 -11.25 -16.46 -11.46
CA ASP A 67 -11.80 -17.13 -12.64
C ASP A 67 -11.15 -16.63 -13.94
N LYS A 68 -10.95 -17.54 -14.90
CA LYS A 68 -10.18 -17.29 -16.13
C LYS A 68 -10.71 -16.11 -16.96
N ASP A 69 -12.02 -15.94 -17.02
CA ASP A 69 -12.70 -14.86 -17.73
C ASP A 69 -12.44 -13.46 -17.13
N LYS A 70 -12.02 -13.40 -15.85
CA LYS A 70 -11.73 -12.14 -15.13
C LYS A 70 -10.24 -11.91 -14.88
N GLN A 71 -9.37 -12.86 -15.27
CA GLN A 71 -7.93 -12.76 -15.02
C GLN A 71 -7.27 -11.55 -15.70
N PHE A 72 -7.83 -11.05 -16.80
CA PHE A 72 -7.34 -9.81 -17.42
C PHE A 72 -7.32 -8.64 -16.41
N TRP A 73 -8.41 -8.45 -15.66
CA TRP A 73 -8.55 -7.37 -14.69
C TRP A 73 -7.59 -7.53 -13.50
N THR A 74 -7.45 -8.74 -12.97
CA THR A 74 -6.52 -8.99 -11.85
C THR A 74 -5.07 -8.98 -12.28
N HIS A 75 -4.76 -9.29 -13.54
CA HIS A 75 -3.42 -9.12 -14.08
C HIS A 75 -3.08 -7.64 -14.25
N ALA A 76 -4.00 -6.83 -14.78
CA ALA A 76 -3.85 -5.38 -14.84
C ALA A 76 -3.66 -4.78 -13.45
N SER A 77 -4.45 -5.23 -12.47
CA SER A 77 -4.28 -4.88 -11.06
C SER A 77 -2.89 -5.22 -10.52
N LEU A 78 -2.35 -6.42 -10.82
CA LEU A 78 -1.01 -6.84 -10.41
C LEU A 78 0.09 -5.97 -11.04
N ILE A 79 -0.06 -5.53 -12.30
CA ILE A 79 0.90 -4.61 -12.95
C ILE A 79 1.01 -3.31 -12.14
N PHE A 80 -0.12 -2.71 -11.74
CA PHE A 80 -0.10 -1.49 -10.93
C PHE A 80 0.42 -1.73 -9.50
N ALA A 81 0.17 -2.91 -8.92
CA ALA A 81 0.79 -3.28 -7.64
C ALA A 81 2.32 -3.36 -7.76
N ILE A 82 2.85 -3.85 -8.89
CA ILE A 82 4.30 -3.86 -9.17
C ILE A 82 4.84 -2.44 -9.32
N ILE A 83 4.13 -1.55 -10.03
CA ILE A 83 4.53 -0.14 -10.15
C ILE A 83 4.59 0.51 -8.75
N TYR A 84 3.58 0.30 -7.90
CA TYR A 84 3.62 0.72 -6.50
C TYR A 84 4.88 0.23 -5.80
N ALA A 85 5.16 -1.08 -5.88
CA ALA A 85 6.30 -1.67 -5.19
C ALA A 85 7.64 -1.09 -5.65
N VAL A 86 7.81 -0.85 -6.95
CA VAL A 86 9.03 -0.27 -7.52
C VAL A 86 9.28 1.14 -6.98
N PHE A 87 8.30 2.04 -7.09
CA PHE A 87 8.47 3.43 -6.67
C PHE A 87 8.63 3.57 -5.16
N VAL A 88 7.83 2.85 -4.39
CA VAL A 88 7.85 2.91 -2.93
C VAL A 88 9.13 2.31 -2.37
N THR A 89 9.60 1.19 -2.94
CA THR A 89 10.87 0.59 -2.53
C THR A 89 12.06 1.47 -2.91
N ALA A 90 12.08 1.98 -4.14
CA ALA A 90 13.12 2.89 -4.60
C ALA A 90 13.19 4.13 -3.71
N ASN A 91 12.04 4.66 -3.29
CA ASN A 91 11.97 5.80 -2.40
C ASN A 91 12.55 5.48 -1.02
N TYR A 92 11.92 4.58 -0.28
CA TYR A 92 12.22 4.40 1.12
C TYR A 92 13.57 3.73 1.39
N VAL A 93 14.08 2.92 0.46
CA VAL A 93 15.45 2.40 0.59
C VAL A 93 16.47 3.53 0.47
N VAL A 94 16.26 4.49 -0.44
CA VAL A 94 17.15 5.65 -0.56
C VAL A 94 17.07 6.52 0.70
N GLN A 95 15.86 6.78 1.22
CA GLN A 95 15.71 7.55 2.46
C GLN A 95 16.43 6.88 3.64
N LEU A 96 16.17 5.58 3.87
CA LEU A 96 16.73 4.84 5.01
C LEU A 96 18.24 4.57 4.91
N ALA A 97 18.72 4.21 3.72
CA ALA A 97 20.10 3.74 3.56
C ALA A 97 21.07 4.84 3.13
N THR A 98 20.57 5.95 2.58
CA THR A 98 21.42 7.02 2.01
C THR A 98 21.16 8.37 2.66
N VAL A 99 19.92 8.87 2.63
CA VAL A 99 19.60 10.24 3.08
C VAL A 99 19.76 10.38 4.59
N ILE A 100 19.06 9.57 5.38
CA ILE A 100 19.10 9.66 6.85
C ILE A 100 20.53 9.47 7.40
N PRO A 101 21.33 8.47 6.95
CA PRO A 101 22.72 8.36 7.39
C PRO A 101 23.60 9.56 7.00
N ALA A 102 23.38 10.15 5.82
CA ALA A 102 24.14 11.32 5.38
C ALA A 102 23.79 12.56 6.21
N GLU A 103 22.51 12.76 6.53
CA GLU A 103 22.07 13.86 7.40
C GLU A 103 22.63 13.71 8.82
N LEU A 104 22.59 12.51 9.39
CA LEU A 104 23.18 12.22 10.70
C LEU A 104 24.71 12.40 10.74
N SER A 105 25.39 12.28 9.61
CA SER A 105 26.84 12.51 9.49
C SER A 105 27.22 13.93 9.05
N GLY A 106 26.23 14.81 8.80
CA GLY A 106 26.46 16.19 8.35
C GLY A 106 26.99 16.28 6.91
N THR A 107 26.69 15.30 6.06
CA THR A 107 27.16 15.23 4.66
C THR A 107 26.02 15.35 3.62
N SER A 108 24.83 15.81 4.04
CA SER A 108 23.61 15.84 3.22
C SER A 108 23.61 16.90 2.10
N GLU A 109 24.49 17.89 2.13
CA GLU A 109 24.49 19.01 1.16
C GLU A 109 24.62 18.54 -0.31
N ALA A 110 25.34 17.44 -0.54
CA ALA A 110 25.47 16.83 -1.87
C ALA A 110 24.27 15.97 -2.29
N LEU A 111 23.32 15.71 -1.39
CA LEU A 111 22.25 14.73 -1.54
C LEU A 111 20.85 15.34 -1.47
N HIS A 112 20.70 16.67 -1.45
CA HIS A 112 19.40 17.35 -1.40
C HIS A 112 18.39 16.88 -2.47
N ILE A 113 18.85 16.48 -3.66
CA ILE A 113 17.97 15.94 -4.71
C ILE A 113 17.32 14.59 -4.32
N LEU A 114 17.93 13.86 -3.39
CA LEU A 114 17.45 12.58 -2.89
C LEU A 114 16.52 12.72 -1.69
N GLU A 115 16.46 13.88 -1.04
CA GLU A 115 15.63 14.11 0.14
C GLU A 115 14.14 14.07 -0.24
N GLN A 116 13.34 13.33 0.53
CA GLN A 116 11.89 13.38 0.41
C GLN A 116 11.35 14.61 1.15
N THR A 117 11.08 15.68 0.41
CA THR A 117 10.44 16.90 0.90
C THR A 117 9.26 17.25 -0.01
N PRO A 118 8.27 18.04 0.43
CA PRO A 118 7.14 18.40 -0.43
C PRO A 118 7.61 18.97 -1.78
N HIS A 119 7.12 18.38 -2.87
CA HIS A 119 7.51 18.69 -4.26
C HIS A 119 8.93 18.29 -4.68
N SER A 120 9.61 17.42 -3.92
CA SER A 120 10.87 16.81 -4.37
C SER A 120 10.64 15.63 -5.31
N LEU A 121 11.70 15.16 -5.97
CA LEU A 121 11.65 13.98 -6.82
C LEU A 121 11.10 12.75 -6.08
N PHE A 122 11.53 12.56 -4.84
CA PHE A 122 11.12 11.40 -4.03
C PHE A 122 9.69 11.56 -3.50
N TRP A 123 9.20 12.78 -3.33
CA TRP A 123 7.78 13.05 -3.09
C TRP A 123 6.91 12.65 -4.28
N ASP A 124 7.35 12.94 -5.50
CA ASP A 124 6.63 12.55 -6.71
C ASP A 124 6.67 11.02 -6.92
N TYR A 125 7.77 10.36 -6.59
CA TYR A 125 7.84 8.89 -6.60
C TYR A 125 6.87 8.26 -5.61
N ASP A 126 6.80 8.82 -4.40
CA ASP A 126 5.84 8.40 -3.38
C ASP A 126 4.40 8.54 -3.88
N ALA A 127 4.09 9.69 -4.50
CA ALA A 127 2.79 9.96 -5.11
C ALA A 127 2.43 8.89 -6.16
N VAL A 128 3.32 8.64 -7.12
CA VAL A 128 3.10 7.63 -8.18
C VAL A 128 2.91 6.25 -7.57
N GLY A 129 3.66 5.92 -6.51
CA GLY A 129 3.50 4.70 -5.74
C GLY A 129 2.07 4.53 -5.25
N TYR A 130 1.61 5.42 -4.38
CA TYR A 130 0.28 5.29 -3.76
C TYR A 130 -0.88 5.45 -4.74
N ILE A 131 -0.71 6.27 -5.80
CA ILE A 131 -1.68 6.33 -6.90
C ILE A 131 -1.78 4.97 -7.61
N SER A 132 -0.64 4.31 -7.84
CA SER A 132 -0.61 2.99 -8.45
C SER A 132 -1.27 1.92 -7.57
N MET A 133 -1.10 1.97 -6.24
CA MET A 133 -1.86 1.11 -5.32
C MET A 133 -3.37 1.32 -5.48
N GLY A 134 -3.82 2.57 -5.57
CA GLY A 134 -5.22 2.91 -5.82
C GLY A 134 -5.76 2.38 -7.16
N LEU A 135 -4.97 2.49 -8.23
CA LEU A 135 -5.30 1.93 -9.54
C LEU A 135 -5.31 0.39 -9.51
N ALA A 136 -4.43 -0.23 -8.73
CA ALA A 136 -4.42 -1.67 -8.52
C ALA A 136 -5.75 -2.12 -7.90
N THR A 137 -6.24 -1.45 -6.86
CA THR A 137 -7.54 -1.81 -6.27
C THR A 137 -8.69 -1.53 -7.23
N LEU A 138 -8.67 -0.41 -7.97
CA LEU A 138 -9.67 -0.08 -8.99
C LEU A 138 -9.81 -1.19 -10.03
N LEU A 139 -8.69 -1.69 -10.55
CA LEU A 139 -8.66 -2.74 -11.59
C LEU A 139 -8.98 -4.13 -11.04
N ALA A 140 -8.86 -4.36 -9.74
CA ALA A 140 -9.27 -5.62 -9.11
C ALA A 140 -10.79 -5.73 -8.92
N ILE A 141 -11.52 -4.61 -8.87
CA ILE A 141 -12.98 -4.58 -8.62
C ILE A 141 -13.79 -5.48 -9.57
N PRO A 142 -13.58 -5.50 -10.91
CA PRO A 142 -14.36 -6.33 -11.82
C PRO A 142 -14.28 -7.83 -11.55
N ALA A 143 -13.19 -8.28 -10.90
CA ALA A 143 -13.01 -9.68 -10.53
C ALA A 143 -13.86 -10.10 -9.32
N LEU A 144 -14.41 -9.15 -8.57
CA LEU A 144 -15.19 -9.39 -7.35
C LEU A 144 -16.69 -9.37 -7.64
N ARG A 145 -17.39 -10.43 -7.22
CA ARG A 145 -18.86 -10.53 -7.32
C ARG A 145 -19.56 -9.62 -6.31
N ASN A 146 -20.74 -9.13 -6.66
CA ASN A 146 -21.58 -8.30 -5.78
C ASN A 146 -22.54 -9.15 -4.92
N ILE A 147 -22.07 -10.27 -4.37
CA ILE A 147 -22.86 -11.16 -3.50
C ILE A 147 -22.04 -11.65 -2.30
N GLY A 148 -22.74 -11.99 -1.21
CA GLY A 148 -22.12 -12.58 -0.01
C GLY A 148 -20.99 -11.73 0.58
N PHE A 149 -19.92 -12.39 1.05
CA PHE A 149 -18.76 -11.71 1.61
C PHE A 149 -17.94 -10.93 0.56
N GLU A 150 -17.94 -11.42 -0.69
CA GLU A 150 -17.19 -10.80 -1.79
C GLU A 150 -17.68 -9.38 -2.11
N LYS A 151 -18.97 -9.09 -1.88
CA LYS A 151 -19.55 -7.75 -1.94
C LYS A 151 -18.85 -6.76 -1.01
N TRP A 152 -18.53 -7.18 0.22
CA TRP A 152 -17.85 -6.32 1.20
C TRP A 152 -16.41 -6.03 0.80
N VAL A 153 -15.70 -7.04 0.26
CA VAL A 153 -14.36 -6.87 -0.31
C VAL A 153 -14.41 -5.92 -1.51
N ARG A 154 -15.42 -6.07 -2.38
CA ARG A 154 -15.60 -5.18 -3.52
C ARG A 154 -15.77 -3.72 -3.07
N PHE A 155 -16.59 -3.48 -2.05
CA PHE A 155 -16.79 -2.13 -1.52
C PHE A 155 -15.56 -1.55 -0.83
N SER A 156 -14.75 -2.35 -0.13
CA SER A 156 -13.51 -1.84 0.46
C SER A 156 -12.49 -1.43 -0.61
N LEU A 157 -12.39 -2.19 -1.72
CA LEU A 157 -11.57 -1.81 -2.86
C LEU A 157 -12.10 -0.54 -3.55
N ILE A 158 -13.42 -0.42 -3.75
CA ILE A 158 -14.04 0.82 -4.27
C ILE A 158 -13.72 2.00 -3.37
N ALA A 159 -13.91 1.85 -2.05
CA ALA A 159 -13.65 2.91 -1.10
C ALA A 159 -12.19 3.37 -1.18
N HIS A 160 -11.24 2.44 -1.22
CA HIS A 160 -9.82 2.77 -1.37
C HIS A 160 -9.49 3.46 -2.70
N ALA A 161 -10.04 2.97 -3.82
CA ALA A 161 -9.84 3.60 -5.13
C ALA A 161 -10.39 5.04 -5.17
N LEU A 162 -11.47 5.33 -4.44
CA LEU A 162 -12.02 6.68 -4.32
C LEU A 162 -11.18 7.61 -3.44
N VAL A 163 -10.27 7.08 -2.62
CA VAL A 163 -9.29 7.89 -1.88
C VAL A 163 -8.14 8.35 -2.79
N THR A 164 -7.88 7.67 -3.90
CA THR A 164 -6.77 7.99 -4.81
C THR A 164 -6.80 9.40 -5.39
N PRO A 165 -7.94 9.97 -5.82
CA PRO A 165 -8.02 11.37 -6.20
C PRO A 165 -7.68 12.33 -5.05
N LEU A 166 -8.07 12.01 -3.82
CA LEU A 166 -7.74 12.82 -2.64
C LEU A 166 -6.23 12.81 -2.39
N ILE A 167 -5.60 11.63 -2.46
CA ILE A 167 -4.14 11.47 -2.38
C ILE A 167 -3.44 12.28 -3.48
N THR A 168 -3.93 12.19 -4.71
CA THR A 168 -3.37 12.95 -5.85
C THR A 168 -3.40 14.46 -5.57
N ILE A 169 -4.50 14.96 -4.99
CA ILE A 169 -4.58 16.37 -4.56
C ILE A 169 -3.54 16.66 -3.48
N VAL A 170 -3.40 15.80 -2.45
CA VAL A 170 -2.40 16.01 -1.39
C VAL A 170 -0.98 16.14 -1.94
N TYR A 171 -0.59 15.27 -2.87
CA TYR A 171 0.78 15.28 -3.41
C TYR A 171 1.04 16.43 -4.38
N PHE A 172 0.07 16.77 -5.25
CA PHE A 172 0.30 17.72 -6.35
C PHE A 172 -0.30 19.11 -6.13
N TYR A 173 -0.94 19.39 -4.99
CA TYR A 173 -1.41 20.74 -4.71
C TYR A 173 -0.22 21.71 -4.56
N PRO A 174 -0.26 22.92 -5.12
CA PRO A 174 0.94 23.81 -5.20
C PRO A 174 1.55 24.25 -3.86
N THR A 175 0.81 24.13 -2.76
CA THR A 175 1.26 24.54 -1.44
C THR A 175 1.05 23.42 -0.42
N TYR A 176 2.11 22.99 0.22
CA TYR A 176 2.03 22.01 1.30
C TYR A 176 1.46 22.63 2.59
N SER A 177 0.61 21.88 3.29
CA SER A 177 0.21 22.19 4.66
C SER A 177 -0.20 20.92 5.40
N GLN A 178 -0.06 20.91 6.73
CA GLN A 178 -0.55 19.79 7.55
C GLN A 178 -2.07 19.59 7.39
N LYS A 179 -2.84 20.67 7.16
CA LYS A 179 -4.28 20.59 6.89
C LYS A 179 -4.58 19.81 5.60
N LEU A 180 -3.73 19.98 4.58
CA LEU A 180 -3.83 19.24 3.34
C LEU A 180 -3.58 17.75 3.54
N LEU A 181 -2.59 17.36 4.36
CA LEU A 181 -2.33 15.94 4.68
C LEU A 181 -3.55 15.20 5.22
N PHE A 182 -4.41 15.86 6.01
CA PHE A 182 -5.64 15.25 6.52
C PHE A 182 -6.62 14.83 5.42
N LEU A 183 -6.53 15.40 4.21
CA LEU A 183 -7.33 14.96 3.08
C LEU A 183 -6.97 13.54 2.62
N GLY A 184 -5.71 13.11 2.86
CA GLY A 184 -5.22 11.76 2.62
C GLY A 184 -5.56 10.77 3.74
N PHE A 185 -6.02 11.24 4.91
CA PHE A 185 -6.31 10.41 6.08
C PHE A 185 -7.32 9.27 5.85
N PRO A 186 -8.31 9.36 4.93
CA PRO A 186 -9.14 8.20 4.58
C PRO A 186 -8.33 6.96 4.14
N TRP A 187 -7.08 7.12 3.68
CA TRP A 187 -6.17 6.01 3.39
C TRP A 187 -5.90 5.13 4.61
N ALA A 188 -5.71 5.74 5.80
CA ALA A 188 -5.43 5.04 7.07
C ALA A 188 -6.56 4.09 7.52
N ILE A 189 -7.75 4.22 6.91
CA ILE A 189 -8.88 3.32 7.16
C ILE A 189 -9.05 2.38 5.97
N THR A 190 -9.08 2.92 4.76
CA THR A 190 -9.42 2.13 3.57
C THR A 190 -8.32 1.13 3.20
N ALA A 191 -7.05 1.47 3.38
CA ALA A 191 -5.93 0.61 3.00
C ALA A 191 -5.86 -0.65 3.87
N PRO A 192 -5.79 -0.54 5.21
CA PRO A 192 -5.80 -1.72 6.08
C PRO A 192 -7.09 -2.54 5.88
N LEU A 193 -8.25 -1.87 5.73
CA LEU A 193 -9.52 -2.55 5.57
C LEU A 193 -9.59 -3.41 4.31
N PHE A 194 -9.13 -2.93 3.15
CA PHE A 194 -9.17 -3.75 1.95
C PHE A 194 -8.22 -4.95 2.05
N MET A 195 -7.01 -4.75 2.61
CA MET A 195 -6.01 -5.82 2.79
C MET A 195 -6.58 -6.94 3.67
N VAL A 196 -7.13 -6.61 4.83
CA VAL A 196 -7.66 -7.66 5.73
C VAL A 196 -8.89 -8.37 5.13
N LEU A 197 -9.78 -7.64 4.45
CA LEU A 197 -10.96 -8.24 3.83
C LEU A 197 -10.62 -9.14 2.64
N LEU A 198 -9.65 -8.73 1.82
CA LEU A 198 -9.15 -9.55 0.71
C LEU A 198 -8.44 -10.80 1.24
N ALA A 199 -7.59 -10.69 2.25
CA ALA A 199 -6.98 -11.83 2.94
C ALA A 199 -8.04 -12.86 3.40
N ILE A 200 -9.08 -12.40 4.10
CA ILE A 200 -10.16 -13.27 4.59
C ILE A 200 -10.90 -13.95 3.42
N LEU A 201 -11.12 -13.24 2.31
CA LEU A 201 -11.72 -13.82 1.11
C LEU A 201 -10.84 -14.92 0.51
N LEU A 202 -9.53 -14.71 0.40
CA LEU A 202 -8.59 -15.71 -0.13
C LEU A 202 -8.60 -16.98 0.73
N ARG A 203 -8.68 -16.83 2.06
CA ARG A 203 -8.85 -17.97 2.99
C ARG A 203 -10.18 -18.69 2.81
N LYS A 204 -11.27 -17.98 2.54
CA LYS A 204 -12.60 -18.57 2.28
C LYS A 204 -12.66 -19.32 0.96
N ARG A 205 -11.98 -18.84 -0.09
CA ARG A 205 -11.90 -19.54 -1.40
C ARG A 205 -11.28 -20.93 -1.28
N LYS A 206 -10.34 -21.14 -0.35
CA LYS A 206 -9.79 -22.47 0.01
C LYS A 206 -10.85 -23.44 0.56
N LEU A 207 -11.68 -22.96 1.49
CA LEU A 207 -12.69 -23.80 2.14
C LEU A 207 -13.77 -24.25 1.15
N GLY A 208 -14.10 -23.42 0.16
CA GLY A 208 -15.05 -23.79 -0.90
C GLY A 208 -14.53 -24.88 -1.84
N SER A 209 -13.22 -24.96 -2.09
CA SER A 209 -12.63 -26.03 -2.90
C SER A 209 -12.47 -27.35 -2.14
N ASP A 210 -12.26 -27.29 -0.81
CA ASP A 210 -12.09 -28.48 0.03
C ASP A 210 -13.43 -29.18 0.37
N ILE A 211 -14.59 -28.52 0.19
CA ILE A 211 -15.95 -29.08 0.44
C ILE A 211 -16.60 -29.60 -0.87
N GLY A 212 -15.99 -29.33 -2.03
CA GLY A 212 -16.48 -29.73 -3.36
C GLY A 212 -15.92 -31.06 -3.88
N HIS A 213 -15.26 -31.84 -3.03
CA HIS A 213 -14.70 -33.17 -3.28
C HIS A 213 -15.18 -34.15 -2.20
#